data_AF-A0A850J9R5-F1
#
_entry.id   AF-A0A850J9R5-F1
#
_cell.length_a   1.000
_cell.length_b   1.000
_cell.length_c   1.000
_cell.angle_alpha   90.00
_cell.angle_beta   90.00
_cell.angle_gamma   90.00
#
_symmetry.space_group_name_H-M   'P 1'
#
loop_
_entity.id
_entity.type
_entity.pdbx_description
1 polymer ?
#
loop_
_entity_poly.entity_id
_entity_poly.type
_entity_poly.pdbx_seq_one_letter_code
_entity_poly.pdbx_strand_id
1 'polypeptide(L)'
;MLALTALDEHGDDSLVVIPRADATALFGLAEDELLDDNTAGLFIPGNLDAALAYLETELAIRENTGVTGARRLLLVADCAQETDRIQALLARHPGGVSAILLGPWPGEQATIDDNGLVNAPPMLASNLPDRVPALSRVEARDRLLAALERHRETKKPSPRRRSSSRRP
;
A
#
# COMPACT_ATOMS: atom_id res chain seq x y z
N MET A 1 -9.07 5.54 2.99
CA MET A 1 -9.93 4.47 2.43
C MET A 1 -9.28 3.67 1.32
N LEU A 2 -8.80 4.29 0.24
CA LEU A 2 -8.17 3.56 -0.89
C LEU A 2 -6.99 2.66 -0.46
N ALA A 3 -6.12 3.15 0.43
CA ALA A 3 -5.06 2.34 1.01
C ALA A 3 -5.61 1.12 1.76
N LEU A 4 -6.65 1.30 2.60
CA LEU A 4 -7.28 0.20 3.32
C LEU A 4 -7.92 -0.82 2.38
N THR A 5 -8.61 -0.39 1.32
CA THR A 5 -9.18 -1.30 0.32
C THR A 5 -8.08 -2.12 -0.37
N ALA A 6 -6.95 -1.50 -0.72
CA ALA A 6 -5.81 -2.21 -1.29
C ALA A 6 -5.22 -3.26 -0.33
N LEU A 7 -5.14 -2.96 0.98
CA LEU A 7 -4.73 -3.95 1.98
C LEU A 7 -5.79 -5.05 2.18
N ASP A 8 -7.07 -4.67 2.26
CA ASP A 8 -8.17 -5.53 2.66
C ASP A 8 -8.53 -6.55 1.57
N GLU A 9 -8.71 -6.08 0.34
CA GLU A 9 -9.18 -6.88 -0.79
C GLU A 9 -8.03 -7.44 -1.64
N HIS A 10 -6.85 -6.80 -1.58
CA HIS A 10 -5.74 -7.10 -2.49
C HIS A 10 -4.40 -7.33 -1.79
N GLY A 11 -4.33 -7.55 -0.46
CA GLY A 11 -3.06 -7.73 0.26
C GLY A 11 -2.20 -8.93 -0.18
N ASP A 12 -2.79 -9.90 -0.89
CA ASP A 12 -2.06 -11.01 -1.52
C ASP A 12 -1.39 -10.62 -2.84
N ASP A 13 -2.02 -9.72 -3.60
CA ASP A 13 -1.62 -9.29 -4.95
C ASP A 13 -0.98 -7.90 -4.98
N SER A 14 -1.02 -7.17 -3.86
CA SER A 14 -0.53 -5.81 -3.71
C SER A 14 0.34 -5.67 -2.48
N LEU A 15 1.37 -4.84 -2.58
CA LEU A 15 2.19 -4.40 -1.45
C LEU A 15 1.97 -2.90 -1.29
N VAL A 16 1.39 -2.53 -0.15
CA VAL A 16 1.20 -1.14 0.22
C VAL A 16 2.40 -0.68 1.03
N VAL A 17 3.05 0.39 0.59
CA VAL A 17 4.24 0.97 1.22
C VAL A 17 3.85 2.32 1.79
N ILE A 18 3.95 2.49 3.10
CA ILE A 18 3.54 3.71 3.82
C ILE A 18 4.66 4.15 4.76
N PRO A 19 5.31 5.31 4.55
CA PRO A 19 6.30 5.79 5.49
C PRO A 19 5.73 5.93 6.90
N ARG A 20 6.58 5.70 7.90
CA ARG A 20 6.19 5.70 9.32
C ARG A 20 5.39 6.93 9.74
N ALA A 21 5.87 8.12 9.39
CA ALA A 21 5.20 9.38 9.73
C ALA A 21 3.78 9.45 9.13
N ASP A 22 3.62 8.99 7.89
CA ASP A 22 2.32 8.96 7.21
C ASP A 22 1.39 7.91 7.81
N ALA A 23 1.92 6.75 8.20
CA ALA A 23 1.14 5.70 8.87
C ALA A 23 0.58 6.20 10.22
N THR A 24 1.40 6.90 11.01
CA THR A 24 0.95 7.55 12.25
C THR A 24 -0.08 8.65 11.97
N ALA A 25 0.10 9.47 10.96
CA ALA A 25 -0.84 10.54 10.61
C ALA A 25 -2.21 10.00 10.15
N LEU A 26 -2.20 8.97 9.30
CA LEU A 26 -3.39 8.36 8.70
C LEU A 26 -4.16 7.48 9.68
N PHE A 27 -3.46 6.66 10.46
CA PHE A 27 -4.08 5.61 11.28
C PHE A 27 -3.96 5.86 12.78
N GLY A 28 -3.22 6.89 13.22
CA GLY A 28 -3.01 7.16 14.64
C GLY A 28 -2.27 6.03 15.36
N LEU A 29 -1.43 5.29 14.64
CA LEU A 29 -0.58 4.25 15.21
C LEU A 29 0.51 4.88 16.07
N ALA A 30 0.65 4.40 17.30
CA ALA A 30 1.77 4.75 18.16
C ALA A 30 3.07 4.13 17.62
N GLU A 31 4.23 4.69 17.96
CA GLU A 31 5.52 4.22 17.40
C GLU A 31 5.84 2.76 17.75
N ASP A 32 5.32 2.26 18.86
CA ASP A 32 5.41 0.89 19.35
C ASP A 32 4.32 -0.04 18.76
N GLU A 33 3.25 0.52 18.22
CA GLU A 33 2.20 -0.20 17.47
C GLU A 33 2.57 -0.37 15.98
N LEU A 34 3.64 0.30 15.54
CA LEU A 34 4.16 0.11 14.19
C LEU A 34 4.67 -1.31 14.05
N LEU A 35 3.96 -2.04 13.19
CA LEU A 35 4.08 -3.48 13.01
C LEU A 35 5.51 -3.84 12.60
N ASP A 36 5.95 -5.03 13.04
CA ASP A 36 7.14 -5.67 12.50
C ASP A 36 7.07 -5.70 10.96
N ASP A 37 8.21 -5.49 10.30
CA ASP A 37 8.46 -5.25 8.86
C ASP A 37 7.85 -6.25 7.86
N ASN A 38 7.08 -7.24 8.29
CA ASN A 38 6.68 -8.37 7.46
C ASN A 38 5.22 -8.81 7.64
N THR A 39 4.30 -7.85 7.67
CA THR A 39 2.89 -8.18 7.46
C THR A 39 2.60 -8.33 5.96
N ALA A 40 1.94 -9.42 5.58
CA ALA A 40 1.68 -9.70 4.17
C ALA A 40 0.84 -8.55 3.55
N GLY A 41 1.42 -7.85 2.58
CA GLY A 41 0.74 -6.77 1.85
C GLY A 41 0.93 -5.36 2.42
N LEU A 42 1.65 -5.18 3.54
CA LEU A 42 1.98 -3.86 4.10
C LEU A 42 3.46 -3.78 4.48
N PHE A 43 4.13 -2.72 4.04
CA PHE A 43 5.50 -2.37 4.41
C PHE A 43 5.54 -0.93 4.95
N ILE A 44 6.11 -0.75 6.16
CA ILE A 44 6.18 0.56 6.84
C ILE A 44 7.65 0.98 7.05
N PRO A 45 8.30 1.54 6.02
CA PRO A 45 9.66 2.04 6.14
C PRO A 45 9.76 3.24 7.10
N GLY A 46 10.94 3.44 7.69
CA GLY A 46 11.17 4.50 8.69
C GLY A 46 10.93 5.93 8.18
N ASN A 47 11.09 6.17 6.88
CA ASN A 47 10.87 7.46 6.23
C ASN A 47 10.56 7.29 4.73
N LEU A 48 10.24 8.41 4.05
CA LEU A 48 9.91 8.42 2.62
C LEU A 48 11.10 8.01 1.75
N ASP A 49 12.32 8.44 2.08
CA ASP A 49 13.53 8.07 1.34
C ASP A 49 13.72 6.54 1.29
N ALA A 50 13.57 5.87 2.43
CA ALA A 50 13.64 4.42 2.54
C ALA A 50 12.50 3.73 1.78
N ALA A 51 11.30 4.32 1.76
CA ALA A 51 10.19 3.83 0.95
C ALA A 51 10.52 3.86 -0.55
N LEU A 52 11.06 4.98 -1.03
CA LEU A 52 11.41 5.16 -2.43
C LEU A 52 12.58 4.27 -2.82
N ALA A 53 13.63 4.18 -2.00
CA ALA A 53 14.76 3.30 -2.24
C ALA A 53 14.35 1.81 -2.34
N TYR A 54 13.42 1.38 -1.49
CA TYR A 54 12.85 0.04 -1.56
C TYR A 54 12.11 -0.20 -2.89
N LEU A 55 11.20 0.71 -3.26
CA LEU A 55 10.42 0.60 -4.50
C LEU A 55 11.32 0.60 -5.73
N GLU A 56 12.33 1.47 -5.77
CA GLU A 56 13.31 1.54 -6.86
C GLU A 56 14.08 0.22 -6.99
N THR A 57 14.51 -0.36 -5.88
CA THR A 57 15.23 -1.64 -5.87
C THR A 57 14.35 -2.78 -6.37
N GLU A 58 13.11 -2.86 -5.88
CA GLU A 58 12.14 -3.89 -6.25
C GLU A 58 11.80 -3.81 -7.75
N LEU A 59 11.61 -2.60 -8.29
CA LEU A 59 11.38 -2.39 -9.73
C LEU A 59 12.60 -2.74 -10.57
N ALA A 60 13.80 -2.35 -10.14
CA ALA A 60 15.03 -2.68 -10.85
C ALA A 60 15.25 -4.20 -10.89
N ILE A 61 14.93 -4.93 -9.82
CA ILE A 61 14.98 -6.39 -9.80
C ILE A 61 13.99 -6.97 -10.81
N ARG A 62 12.74 -6.48 -10.83
CA ARG A 62 11.70 -6.96 -11.77
C ARG A 62 12.08 -6.72 -13.23
N GLU A 63 12.62 -5.55 -13.53
CA GLU A 63 13.11 -5.20 -14.86
C GLU A 63 14.24 -6.14 -15.30
N ASN A 64 15.21 -6.40 -14.41
CA ASN A 64 16.34 -7.28 -14.71
C ASN A 64 15.94 -8.77 -14.82
N THR A 65 14.92 -9.20 -14.09
CA THR A 65 14.50 -10.62 -14.04
C THR A 65 13.36 -10.96 -14.99
N GLY A 66 12.66 -9.95 -15.53
CA GLY A 66 11.50 -10.13 -16.40
C GLY A 66 10.27 -10.72 -15.70
N VAL A 67 10.19 -10.64 -14.37
CA VAL A 67 9.08 -11.22 -13.60
C VAL A 67 7.80 -10.40 -13.82
N THR A 68 6.79 -11.01 -14.43
CA THR A 68 5.50 -10.38 -14.74
C THR A 68 4.40 -10.66 -13.71
N GLY A 69 4.61 -11.64 -12.81
CA GLY A 69 3.65 -12.05 -11.78
C GLY A 69 3.90 -11.44 -10.39
N ALA A 70 4.60 -10.31 -10.31
CA ALA A 70 4.94 -9.69 -9.03
C ALA A 70 3.77 -8.87 -8.48
N ARG A 71 3.72 -8.69 -7.15
CA ARG A 71 2.69 -7.89 -6.47
C ARG A 71 2.69 -6.45 -7.00
N ARG A 72 1.50 -5.87 -7.17
CA ARG A 72 1.33 -4.44 -7.48
C ARG A 72 1.90 -3.61 -6.33
N LEU A 73 2.68 -2.58 -6.64
CA LEU A 73 3.27 -1.71 -5.63
C LEU A 73 2.41 -0.45 -5.48
N LEU A 74 1.99 -0.14 -4.25
CA LEU A 74 1.20 1.05 -3.92
C LEU A 74 1.92 1.89 -2.89
N LEU A 75 2.45 3.05 -3.27
CA LEU A 75 3.01 4.03 -2.35
C LEU A 75 1.88 4.88 -1.74
N VAL A 76 1.88 5.10 -0.43
CA VAL A 76 1.00 6.07 0.24
C VAL A 76 1.87 6.98 1.10
N ALA A 77 2.05 8.24 0.71
CA ALA A 77 3.00 9.13 1.39
C ALA A 77 2.67 10.61 1.19
N ASP A 78 3.04 11.46 2.16
CA ASP A 78 3.16 12.90 1.95
C ASP A 78 4.32 13.19 0.99
N CYS A 79 4.01 13.74 -0.16
CA CYS A 79 4.96 13.98 -1.24
C CYS A 79 5.74 15.29 -1.11
N ALA A 80 5.45 16.14 -0.12
CA ALA A 80 5.95 17.51 -0.05
C ALA A 80 7.48 17.67 -0.19
N GLN A 81 8.28 16.65 0.18
CA GLN A 81 9.74 16.71 0.14
C GLN A 81 10.39 15.98 -1.04
N GLU A 82 9.69 15.07 -1.72
CA GLU A 82 10.30 14.14 -2.70
C GLU A 82 9.53 14.09 -4.04
N THR A 83 8.79 15.16 -4.35
CA THR A 83 7.95 15.27 -5.55
C THR A 83 8.69 14.88 -6.84
N ASP A 84 9.90 15.41 -7.05
CA ASP A 84 10.68 15.17 -8.28
C ASP A 84 11.09 13.70 -8.41
N ARG A 85 11.46 13.06 -7.30
CA ARG A 85 11.85 11.65 -7.27
C ARG A 85 10.66 10.74 -7.52
N ILE A 86 9.50 11.05 -6.94
CA ILE A 86 8.25 10.33 -7.18
C ILE A 86 7.84 10.46 -8.66
N GLN A 87 7.94 11.66 -9.25
CA GLN A 87 7.68 11.85 -10.68
C GLN A 87 8.60 11.01 -11.56
N ALA A 88 9.91 11.03 -11.28
CA ALA A 88 10.88 10.23 -12.01
C ALA A 88 10.59 8.73 -11.90
N LEU A 89 10.20 8.25 -10.71
CA LEU A 89 9.82 6.86 -10.47
C LEU A 89 8.62 6.43 -11.32
N LEU A 90 7.54 7.22 -11.29
CA LEU A 90 6.31 6.94 -12.05
C LEU A 90 6.53 7.02 -13.56
N ALA A 91 7.34 7.97 -14.03
CA ALA A 91 7.67 8.12 -15.44
C ALA A 91 8.54 6.98 -15.96
N ARG A 92 9.51 6.51 -15.15
CA ARG A 92 10.41 5.42 -15.54
C ARG A 92 9.73 4.05 -15.54
N HIS A 93 8.74 3.84 -14.67
CA HIS A 93 8.05 2.56 -14.52
C HIS A 93 6.53 2.69 -14.69
N PRO A 94 6.04 2.98 -15.92
CA PRO A 94 4.61 3.11 -16.16
C PRO A 94 3.88 1.80 -15.81
N GLY A 95 2.94 1.89 -14.86
CA GLY A 95 2.17 0.74 -14.36
C GLY A 95 2.92 -0.17 -13.37
N GLY A 96 4.20 0.08 -13.07
CA GLY A 96 4.98 -0.68 -12.10
C GLY A 96 4.71 -0.26 -10.64
N VAL A 97 4.36 1.01 -10.43
CA VAL A 97 3.96 1.59 -9.14
C VAL A 97 2.71 2.44 -9.33
N SER A 98 1.77 2.31 -8.39
CA SER A 98 0.69 3.28 -8.17
C SER A 98 0.98 4.06 -6.91
N ALA A 99 0.53 5.31 -6.82
CA ALA A 99 0.76 6.14 -5.65
C ALA A 99 -0.50 6.89 -5.22
N ILE A 100 -0.73 6.95 -3.90
CA ILE A 100 -1.67 7.85 -3.24
C ILE A 100 -0.81 8.90 -2.54
N LEU A 101 -0.77 10.09 -3.13
CA LEU A 101 0.08 11.17 -2.67
C LEU A 101 -0.73 12.08 -1.75
N LEU A 102 -0.26 12.19 -0.51
CA LEU A 102 -0.76 13.15 0.47
C LEU A 102 0.00 14.47 0.25
N GLY A 103 -0.64 15.60 0.52
CA GLY A 103 0.01 16.91 0.38
C GLY A 103 0.08 17.45 -1.06
N PRO A 104 0.89 18.50 -1.30
CA PRO A 104 0.89 19.25 -2.55
C PRO A 104 1.54 18.48 -3.70
N TRP A 105 0.74 18.10 -4.70
CA TRP A 105 1.20 17.44 -5.93
C TRP A 105 1.08 18.37 -7.15
N PRO A 106 2.12 18.53 -7.99
CA PRO A 106 2.09 19.42 -9.15
C PRO A 106 1.38 18.82 -10.38
N GLY A 107 1.03 17.53 -10.36
CA GLY A 107 0.32 16.85 -11.44
C GLY A 107 -1.20 16.78 -11.22
N GLU A 108 -1.88 15.97 -12.03
CA GLU A 108 -3.29 15.67 -11.81
C GLU A 108 -3.49 14.98 -10.46
N GLN A 109 -4.46 15.46 -9.67
CA GLN A 109 -4.78 14.92 -8.35
C GLN A 109 -6.29 14.81 -8.16
N ALA A 110 -6.71 13.77 -7.45
CA ALA A 110 -8.06 13.67 -6.92
C ALA A 110 -8.06 14.11 -5.46
N THR A 111 -9.03 14.93 -5.05
CA THR A 111 -9.23 15.33 -3.66
C THR A 111 -10.45 14.62 -3.10
N ILE A 112 -10.43 14.33 -1.80
CA ILE A 112 -11.56 13.73 -1.09
C ILE A 112 -12.02 14.77 -0.07
N ASP A 113 -13.29 15.14 -0.11
CA ASP A 113 -13.86 16.07 0.87
C ASP A 113 -14.20 15.39 2.20
N ASP A 114 -14.62 16.18 3.20
CA ASP A 114 -14.98 15.69 4.53
C ASP A 114 -16.18 14.71 4.54
N ASN A 115 -16.99 14.70 3.47
CA ASN A 115 -18.11 13.78 3.28
C ASN A 115 -17.71 12.53 2.48
N GLY A 116 -16.44 12.40 2.12
CA GLY A 116 -15.91 11.30 1.33
C GLY A 116 -16.21 11.39 -0.16
N LEU A 117 -16.63 12.55 -0.67
CA LEU A 117 -16.83 12.76 -2.11
C LEU A 117 -15.48 12.88 -2.81
N VAL A 118 -15.29 12.12 -3.89
CA VAL A 118 -14.07 12.16 -4.68
C VAL A 118 -14.21 13.20 -5.78
N ASN A 119 -13.40 14.24 -5.72
CA ASN A 119 -13.29 15.27 -6.75
C ASN A 119 -12.03 15.01 -7.57
N ALA A 120 -12.19 14.50 -8.80
CA ALA A 120 -11.09 14.14 -9.67
C ALA A 120 -11.21 14.81 -11.05
N PRO A 121 -10.09 15.18 -11.69
CA PRO A 121 -10.06 15.52 -13.11
C PRO A 121 -10.68 14.41 -13.96
N PRO A 122 -11.30 14.72 -15.12
CA PRO A 122 -12.01 13.72 -15.93
C PRO A 122 -11.18 12.48 -16.29
N MET A 123 -9.86 12.66 -16.48
CA MET A 123 -8.94 11.57 -16.76
C MET A 123 -8.81 10.57 -15.59
N LEU A 124 -8.91 11.04 -14.35
CA LEU A 124 -8.85 10.22 -13.13
C LEU A 124 -10.24 9.76 -12.67
N ALA A 125 -11.28 10.58 -12.88
CA ALA A 125 -12.64 10.32 -12.41
C ALA A 125 -13.22 8.98 -12.94
N SER A 126 -12.88 8.59 -14.18
CA SER A 126 -13.35 7.34 -14.76
C SER A 126 -12.86 6.06 -14.05
N ASN A 127 -11.79 6.15 -13.26
CA ASN A 127 -11.18 5.02 -12.55
C ASN A 127 -11.32 5.10 -11.03
N LEU A 128 -12.01 6.13 -10.52
CA LEU A 128 -12.18 6.37 -9.10
C LEU A 128 -13.67 6.21 -8.74
N PRO A 129 -13.97 5.70 -7.53
CA PRO A 129 -15.35 5.70 -7.05
C PRO A 129 -15.80 7.14 -6.81
N ASP A 130 -17.07 7.43 -7.08
CA ASP A 130 -17.64 8.77 -6.82
C ASP A 130 -17.58 9.16 -5.33
N ARG A 131 -17.64 8.16 -4.44
CA ARG A 131 -17.54 8.33 -2.99
C ARG A 131 -16.70 7.24 -2.35
N VAL A 132 -15.92 7.65 -1.37
CA VAL A 132 -15.29 6.76 -0.39
C VAL A 132 -15.94 6.98 0.98
N PRO A 133 -16.06 5.95 1.83
CA PRO A 133 -16.55 6.15 3.18
C PRO A 133 -15.68 7.13 3.97
N ALA A 134 -16.30 8.17 4.52
CA ALA A 134 -15.64 9.02 5.52
C ALA A 134 -15.44 8.17 6.78
N LEU A 135 -14.19 7.82 7.07
CA LEU A 135 -13.83 7.08 8.28
C LEU A 135 -13.17 8.03 9.26
N SER A 136 -13.54 7.91 10.54
CA SER A 136 -12.73 8.47 11.61
C SER A 136 -11.37 7.78 11.65
N ARG A 137 -10.37 8.46 12.22
CA ARG A 137 -9.02 7.89 12.41
C ARG A 137 -9.06 6.58 13.21
N VAL A 138 -9.93 6.50 14.22
CA VAL A 138 -10.11 5.29 15.05
C VAL A 138 -10.65 4.14 14.21
N GLU A 139 -11.70 4.37 13.41
CA GLU A 139 -12.25 3.33 12.52
C GLU A 139 -11.24 2.90 11.45
N ALA A 140 -10.44 3.84 10.92
CA ALA A 140 -9.38 3.52 9.98
C ALA A 140 -8.32 2.61 10.61
N ARG A 141 -7.94 2.88 11.87
CA ARG A 141 -7.02 2.04 12.64
C ARG A 141 -7.59 0.65 12.90
N ASP A 142 -8.82 0.57 13.38
CA ASP A 142 -9.44 -0.71 13.74
C ASP A 142 -9.61 -1.59 12.49
N ARG A 143 -9.94 -1.00 11.33
CA ARG A 143 -9.97 -1.71 10.05
C ARG A 143 -8.60 -2.14 9.56
N LEU A 144 -7.57 -1.31 9.75
CA LEU A 144 -6.19 -1.69 9.44
C LEU A 144 -5.79 -2.93 10.23
N LEU A 145 -5.96 -2.89 11.56
CA LEU A 145 -5.64 -4.01 12.45
C LEU A 145 -6.41 -5.28 12.05
N ALA A 146 -7.72 -5.16 11.79
CA ALA A 146 -8.55 -6.28 11.37
C ALA A 146 -8.12 -6.89 10.01
N ALA A 147 -7.68 -6.06 9.05
CA ALA A 147 -7.16 -6.54 7.77
C ALA A 147 -5.85 -7.31 7.96
N LEU A 148 -4.94 -6.77 8.77
CA LEU A 148 -3.64 -7.39 9.04
C LEU A 148 -3.79 -8.71 9.80
N GLU A 149 -4.73 -8.77 10.75
CA GLU A 149 -4.98 -9.98 11.53
C GLU A 149 -5.51 -11.12 10.65
N ARG A 150 -6.40 -10.81 9.69
CA ARG A 150 -6.85 -11.77 8.67
C ARG A 150 -5.69 -12.29 7.80
N HIS A 151 -4.79 -11.40 7.37
CA HIS A 151 -3.59 -11.77 6.60
C HIS A 151 -2.59 -12.61 7.41
N ARG A 152 -2.52 -12.45 8.73
CA ARG A 152 -1.71 -13.30 9.61
C ARG A 152 -2.34 -14.69 9.77
N GLU A 153 -3.66 -14.78 9.83
CA GLU A 153 -4.38 -16.05 9.96
C GLU A 153 -4.31 -16.92 8.69
N THR A 154 -4.43 -16.32 7.50
CA THR A 154 -4.30 -17.03 6.22
C THR A 154 -2.89 -17.58 5.99
N LYS A 155 -1.87 -16.96 6.58
CA LYS A 155 -0.47 -17.39 6.50
C LYS A 155 -0.11 -18.52 7.48
N LYS A 156 -1.02 -18.99 8.35
CA LYS A 156 -0.74 -20.17 9.19
C LYS A 156 -0.44 -21.36 8.28
N PRO A 157 0.74 -21.99 8.41
CA PRO A 157 1.12 -23.10 7.54
C PRO A 157 0.09 -24.21 7.73
N SER A 158 -0.65 -24.51 6.66
CA SER A 158 -1.54 -25.67 6.58
C SER A 158 -0.79 -26.89 7.14
N PRO A 159 -1.35 -27.61 8.13
CA PRO A 159 -0.64 -28.69 8.80
C PRO A 159 -0.29 -29.74 7.73
N ARG A 160 1.01 -29.90 7.51
CA ARG A 160 1.61 -30.89 6.60
C ARG A 160 0.87 -32.21 6.76
N ARG A 161 0.10 -32.56 5.74
CA ARG A 161 -0.59 -33.84 5.57
C ARG A 161 0.46 -34.94 5.71
N ARG A 162 0.51 -35.62 6.86
CA ARG A 162 1.32 -36.83 7.07
C ARG A 162 0.82 -37.89 6.09
N SER A 163 1.44 -37.96 4.92
CA SER A 163 1.38 -39.13 4.06
C SER A 163 2.11 -40.26 4.78
N SER A 164 1.37 -41.05 5.54
CA SER A 164 1.83 -42.37 5.97
C SER A 164 2.01 -43.22 4.71
N SER A 165 3.25 -43.25 4.22
CA SER A 165 3.71 -44.23 3.25
C SER A 165 3.44 -45.62 3.81
N ARG A 166 2.45 -46.27 3.23
CA ARG A 166 2.16 -47.69 3.42
C ARG A 166 2.98 -48.44 2.39
N ARG A 167 3.90 -49.32 2.84
CA ARG A 167 4.25 -50.64 2.26
C ARG A 167 5.67 -51.10 2.62
N PRO A 168 6.00 -52.40 2.47
CA PRO A 168 5.13 -53.55 2.19
C PRO A 168 4.87 -54.45 3.41
#